data_AF-A0A5F2HUX3-F1
#
_entry.id   AF-A0A5F2HUX3-F1
#
_cell.length_a   1.000
_cell.length_b   1.000
_cell.length_c   1.000
_cell.angle_alpha   90.00
_cell.angle_beta   90.00
_cell.angle_gamma   90.00
#
_symmetry.space_group_name_H-M   'P 1'
#
loop_
_entity.id
_entity.type
_entity.pdbx_description
1 polymer ?
#
loop_
_entity_poly.entity_id
_entity_poly.type
_entity_poly.pdbx_seq_one_letter_code
_entity_poly.pdbx_strand_id
1 'polypeptide(L)'
;AEIRALDPRPGMAFSGGASDAIVADVEVRAAADGSWAVELNADTLPRVLVDQVYFARVSSHAKDQAEKDFLAECLQNANWLTRSLDQRARTILKVASEIV
;
A
#
# COMPACT_ATOMS: atom_id res chain seq x y z
N ALA A 1 -9.12 -41.15 -34.19
CA ALA A 1 -9.82 -40.56 -33.03
C ALA A 1 -8.90 -40.44 -31.81
N GLU A 2 -8.05 -41.43 -31.53
CA GLU A 2 -7.13 -41.47 -30.36
C GLU A 2 -6.15 -40.30 -30.24
N ILE A 3 -5.54 -39.82 -31.33
CA ILE A 3 -4.53 -38.73 -31.25
C ILE A 3 -5.14 -37.42 -30.70
N ARG A 4 -6.45 -37.20 -30.86
CA ARG A 4 -7.15 -36.04 -30.31
C ARG A 4 -7.51 -36.17 -28.82
N ALA A 5 -7.42 -37.37 -28.26
CA ALA A 5 -7.70 -37.64 -26.85
C ALA A 5 -6.47 -37.44 -25.95
N LEU A 6 -5.29 -37.27 -26.54
CA LEU A 6 -4.06 -36.99 -25.81
C LEU A 6 -4.04 -35.53 -25.39
N ASP A 7 -3.68 -35.28 -24.13
CA ASP A 7 -3.38 -33.94 -23.65
C ASP A 7 -2.12 -33.44 -24.37
N PRO A 8 -2.19 -32.33 -25.13
CA PRO A 8 -1.02 -31.78 -25.81
C PRO A 8 -0.01 -31.13 -24.84
N ARG A 9 -0.39 -30.87 -23.59
CA ARG A 9 0.45 -30.23 -22.57
C ARG A 9 0.37 -30.94 -21.21
N PRO A 10 0.68 -32.24 -21.12
CA PRO A 10 0.51 -33.04 -19.90
C PRO A 10 1.42 -32.56 -18.75
N GLY A 11 2.52 -31.87 -19.08
CA GLY A 11 3.43 -31.26 -18.10
C GLY A 11 2.84 -30.07 -17.33
N MET A 12 1.74 -29.46 -17.79
CA MET A 12 1.03 -28.40 -17.06
C MET A 12 0.49 -28.88 -15.71
N ALA A 13 0.14 -30.16 -15.59
CA ALA A 13 -0.32 -30.75 -14.33
C ALA A 13 0.77 -30.78 -13.24
N PHE A 14 2.03 -30.57 -13.62
CA PHE A 14 3.20 -30.62 -12.74
C PHE A 14 3.97 -29.30 -12.67
N SER A 15 3.52 -28.25 -13.38
CA SER A 15 4.09 -26.91 -13.23
C SER A 15 3.66 -26.34 -11.87
N GLY A 16 4.61 -25.85 -11.07
CA GLY A 16 4.30 -25.05 -9.89
C GLY A 16 3.38 -23.88 -10.23
N GLY A 17 2.58 -23.44 -9.27
CA GLY A 17 1.62 -22.34 -9.45
C GLY A 17 2.25 -21.11 -10.08
N ALA A 18 1.47 -20.38 -10.88
CA ALA A 18 1.92 -19.15 -11.50
C ALA A 18 2.56 -18.22 -10.46
N SER A 19 3.74 -17.69 -10.77
CA SER A 19 4.37 -16.68 -9.92
C SER A 19 3.47 -15.45 -9.95
N ASP A 20 3.04 -14.99 -8.78
CA ASP A 20 2.33 -13.73 -8.66
C ASP A 20 3.22 -12.60 -9.19
N ALA A 21 2.63 -11.71 -9.97
CA ALA A 21 3.31 -10.51 -10.44
C ALA A 21 3.52 -9.57 -9.25
N ILE A 22 4.78 -9.24 -8.95
CA ILE A 22 5.12 -8.26 -7.92
C ILE A 22 4.98 -6.87 -8.54
N VAL A 23 4.15 -6.02 -7.92
CA VAL A 23 4.01 -4.60 -8.28
C VAL A 23 5.10 -3.81 -7.56
N ALA A 24 5.85 -2.99 -8.30
CA ALA A 24 6.89 -2.15 -7.73
C ALA A 24 6.30 -0.92 -7.01
N ASP A 25 6.90 -0.55 -5.89
CA ASP A 25 6.56 0.67 -5.14
C ASP A 25 7.12 1.96 -5.78
N VAL A 26 8.14 1.83 -6.65
CA VAL A 26 8.84 2.93 -7.30
C VAL A 26 9.06 2.58 -8.77
N GLU A 27 8.82 3.54 -9.66
CA GLU A 27 9.15 3.48 -11.07
C GLU A 27 10.34 4.39 -11.36
N VAL A 28 11.28 3.90 -12.17
CA VAL A 28 12.47 4.64 -12.59
C VAL A 28 12.51 4.73 -14.12
N ARG A 29 12.70 5.92 -14.67
CA ARG A 29 12.78 6.18 -16.12
C ARG A 29 13.97 7.08 -16.44
N ALA A 30 14.61 6.85 -17.58
CA ALA A 30 15.65 7.75 -18.07
C ALA A 30 15.02 9.09 -18.47
N ALA A 31 15.57 10.19 -17.96
CA ALA A 31 15.17 11.55 -18.30
C ALA A 31 15.90 12.05 -19.57
N ALA A 32 15.36 13.09 -20.20
CA ALA A 32 15.89 13.64 -21.43
C ALA A 32 17.28 14.31 -21.28
N ASP A 33 17.64 14.71 -20.06
CA ASP A 33 18.91 15.33 -19.71
C ASP A 33 20.00 14.30 -19.30
N GLY A 34 19.69 13.00 -19.39
CA GLY A 34 20.58 11.91 -19.00
C GLY A 34 20.53 11.55 -17.51
N SER A 35 19.67 12.18 -16.72
CA SER A 35 19.40 11.80 -15.32
C SER A 35 18.34 10.68 -15.21
N TRP A 36 18.08 10.21 -13.99
CA TRP A 36 16.99 9.27 -13.70
C TRP A 36 15.81 10.00 -13.06
N ALA A 37 14.62 9.85 -13.65
CA ALA A 37 13.35 10.24 -13.05
C ALA A 37 12.83 9.10 -12.16
N VAL A 38 12.67 9.37 -10.86
CA VAL A 38 12.20 8.41 -9.87
C VAL A 38 10.85 8.87 -9.33
N GLU A 39 9.84 8.00 -9.42
CA GLU A 39 8.47 8.31 -9.00
C GLU A 39 7.87 7.15 -8.17
N LEU A 40 7.05 7.49 -7.18
CA LEU A 40 6.29 6.48 -6.43
C LEU A 40 5.12 5.96 -7.26
N ASN A 41 4.85 4.66 -7.13
CA ASN A 41 3.65 4.07 -7.69
C ASN A 41 2.42 4.44 -6.84
N ALA A 42 1.54 5.28 -7.39
CA ALA A 42 0.35 5.75 -6.68
C ALA A 42 -0.68 4.65 -6.39
N ASP A 43 -0.61 3.50 -7.08
CA ASP A 43 -1.50 2.36 -6.88
C ASP A 43 -1.08 1.50 -5.69
N THR A 44 0.21 1.51 -5.31
CA THR A 44 0.70 0.81 -4.11
C THR A 44 0.64 1.67 -2.85
N LEU A 45 0.42 2.99 -2.98
CA LEU A 45 0.31 3.90 -1.85
C LEU A 45 -1.03 3.71 -1.11
N PRO A 46 -1.00 3.38 0.20
CA PRO A 46 -2.20 3.27 0.99
C PRO A 46 -2.88 4.62 1.16
N ARG A 47 -4.14 4.72 0.74
CA ARG A 47 -4.96 5.94 0.89
C ARG A 47 -5.79 5.82 2.17
N VAL A 48 -5.43 6.62 3.18
CA VAL A 48 -6.08 6.61 4.49
C VAL A 48 -6.63 8.00 4.81
N LEU A 49 -7.86 8.04 5.32
CA LEU A 49 -8.52 9.26 5.78
C LEU A 49 -9.04 9.04 7.20
N VAL A 50 -8.84 10.02 8.07
CA VAL A 50 -9.39 10.01 9.43
C VAL A 50 -10.82 10.57 9.40
N ASP A 51 -11.80 9.77 9.80
CA ASP A 51 -13.20 10.20 9.87
C ASP A 51 -13.46 11.04 11.13
N GLN A 52 -13.30 12.36 10.96
CA GLN A 52 -13.56 13.35 12.01
C GLN A 52 -15.04 13.43 12.41
N VAL A 53 -15.95 13.16 11.47
CA VAL A 53 -17.40 13.23 11.72
C VAL A 53 -17.83 12.07 12.62
N TYR A 54 -17.32 10.87 12.34
CA TYR A 54 -17.50 9.70 13.19
C TYR A 54 -16.97 9.95 14.60
N PHE A 55 -15.74 10.45 14.71
CA PHE A 55 -15.14 10.76 16.00
C PHE A 55 -16.01 11.74 16.82
N ALA A 56 -16.47 12.83 16.21
CA ALA A 56 -17.33 13.80 16.88
C ALA A 56 -18.66 13.18 17.33
N ARG A 57 -19.28 12.34 16.47
CA ARG A 57 -20.53 11.64 16.78
C ARG A 57 -20.39 10.66 17.94
N VAL A 58 -19.29 9.91 18.01
CA VAL A 58 -19.08 8.95 19.10
C VAL A 58 -18.68 9.67 20.39
N SER A 59 -17.83 10.70 20.29
CA SER A 59 -17.38 11.50 21.43
C SER A 59 -18.53 12.19 22.15
N SER A 60 -19.61 12.58 21.45
CA SER A 60 -20.79 13.17 22.09
C SER A 60 -21.56 12.20 22.99
N HIS A 61 -21.34 10.89 22.86
CA HIS A 61 -21.99 9.85 23.66
C HIS A 61 -21.13 9.36 24.83
N ALA A 62 -19.86 9.78 24.92
CA ALA A 62 -18.96 9.40 26.00
C ALA A 62 -19.35 10.08 27.32
N LYS A 63 -19.61 9.28 28.36
CA LYS A 63 -20.15 9.72 29.64
C LYS A 63 -19.08 9.92 30.69
N ASP A 64 -18.16 8.97 30.79
CA ASP A 64 -17.08 9.00 31.78
C ASP A 64 -15.75 9.48 31.19
N GLN A 65 -14.77 9.69 32.06
CA GLN A 65 -13.45 10.18 31.64
C GLN A 65 -12.67 9.09 30.89
N ALA A 66 -12.84 7.83 31.28
CA ALA A 66 -12.13 6.70 30.66
C ALA A 66 -12.54 6.52 29.18
N GLU A 67 -13.83 6.63 28.86
CA GLU A 67 -14.35 6.60 27.50
C GLU A 67 -13.80 7.76 26.67
N LYS A 68 -13.71 8.97 27.23
CA LYS A 68 -13.17 10.14 26.54
C LYS A 68 -11.68 10.01 26.25
N ASP A 69 -10.91 9.52 27.22
CA ASP A 69 -9.47 9.31 27.08
C ASP A 69 -9.18 8.24 26.01
N PHE A 70 -9.94 7.14 26.01
CA PHE A 70 -9.83 6.09 25.00
C PHE A 70 -10.10 6.61 23.58
N LEU A 71 -11.16 7.40 23.41
CA LEU A 71 -11.49 8.00 22.10
C LEU A 71 -10.38 8.97 21.65
N ALA A 72 -9.88 9.81 22.56
CA ALA A 72 -8.77 10.72 22.26
C ALA A 72 -7.51 9.99 21.84
N GLU A 73 -7.17 8.87 22.51
CA GLU A 73 -6.04 8.01 22.14
C GLU A 73 -6.25 7.40 20.74
N CYS A 74 -7.45 6.90 20.44
CA CYS A 74 -7.78 6.36 19.12
C CYS A 74 -7.60 7.41 18.00
N LEU A 75 -8.05 8.64 18.23
CA LEU A 75 -7.86 9.74 17.29
C LEU A 75 -6.37 10.10 17.13
N GLN A 76 -5.61 10.13 18.24
CA GLN A 76 -4.17 10.38 18.21
C GLN A 76 -3.44 9.30 17.41
N ASN A 77 -3.79 8.03 17.59
CA ASN A 77 -3.24 6.90 16.86
C ASN A 77 -3.57 6.96 15.37
N ALA A 78 -4.80 7.32 15.01
CA ALA A 78 -5.21 7.50 13.61
C ALA A 78 -4.44 8.65 12.92
N ASN A 79 -4.27 9.77 13.61
CA ASN A 79 -3.47 10.91 13.12
C ASN A 79 -1.98 10.55 13.02
N TRP A 80 -1.46 9.77 13.97
CA TRP A 80 -0.09 9.26 13.90
C TRP A 80 0.10 8.35 12.70
N LEU A 81 -0.81 7.38 12.48
CA LEU A 81 -0.72 6.46 11.34
C LEU A 81 -0.70 7.20 10.00
N THR A 82 -1.58 8.19 9.82
CA THR A 82 -1.64 8.99 8.59
C THR A 82 -0.30 9.69 8.32
N ARG A 83 0.31 10.29 9.36
CA ARG A 83 1.63 10.94 9.25
C ARG A 83 2.76 9.94 8.98
N SER A 84 2.74 8.79 9.65
CA SER A 84 3.73 7.74 9.45
C SER A 84 3.71 7.18 8.02
N LEU A 85 2.52 7.06 7.41
CA LEU A 85 2.38 6.65 6.01
C LEU A 85 2.94 7.70 5.04
N ASP A 86 2.66 8.99 5.25
CA ASP A 86 3.26 10.09 4.46
C ASP A 86 4.79 10.09 4.60
N GLN A 87 5.30 9.95 5.82
CA GLN A 87 6.74 9.87 6.08
C GLN A 87 7.38 8.66 5.37
N ARG A 88 6.72 7.50 5.39
CA ARG A 88 7.18 6.30 4.67
C ARG A 88 7.28 6.59 3.17
N ALA A 89 6.25 7.16 2.55
CA ALA A 89 6.26 7.49 1.12
C ALA A 89 7.43 8.42 0.76
N ARG A 90 7.62 9.51 1.52
CA ARG A 90 8.75 10.43 1.34
C ARG A 90 10.10 9.75 1.49
N THR A 91 10.22 8.87 2.48
CA THR A 91 11.47 8.15 2.76
C THR A 91 11.82 7.18 1.64
N ILE A 92 10.84 6.42 1.13
CA ILE A 92 11.01 5.52 -0.01
C ILE A 92 11.50 6.31 -1.22
N LEU A 93 10.84 7.42 -1.56
CA LEU A 93 11.25 8.25 -2.69
C LEU A 93 12.67 8.79 -2.53
N LYS A 94 13.01 9.30 -1.33
CA LYS A 94 14.34 9.82 -1.05
C LYS A 94 15.41 8.74 -1.17
N VAL A 95 15.21 7.58 -0.53
CA VAL A 95 16.18 6.48 -0.58
C VAL A 95 16.33 5.94 -2.01
N ALA A 96 15.22 5.76 -2.73
CA ALA A 96 15.27 5.32 -4.12
C ALA A 96 16.06 6.30 -4.99
N SER A 97 15.87 7.61 -4.81
CA SER A 97 16.59 8.65 -5.57
C SER A 97 18.10 8.67 -5.30
N GLU A 98 18.55 8.23 -4.13
CA GLU A 98 19.99 8.15 -3.79
C GLU A 98 20.65 6.85 -4.29
N ILE A 99 19.85 5.82 -4.63
CA ILE A 99 20.36 4.52 -5.09
C ILE A 99 20.71 4.54 -6.59
N VAL A 100 19.97 5.32 -7.39
CA VAL A 100 20.09 5.37 -8.86
C VAL A 100 21.03 6.44 -9.38
#